data_AF-A0AA43BXV9-F1
#
_entry.id   AF-A0AA43BXV9-F1
#
_cell.length_a   1.000
_cell.length_b   1.000
_cell.length_c   1.000
_cell.angle_alpha   90.00
_cell.angle_beta   90.00
_cell.angle_gamma   90.00
#
_symmetry.space_group_name_H-M   'P 1'
#
loop_
_entity.id
_entity.type
_entity.pdbx_description
1 polymer ?
#
loop_
_entity_poly.entity_id
_entity_poly.type
_entity_poly.pdbx_seq_one_letter_code
_entity_poly.pdbx_strand_id
1 'polypeptide(L)'
;MFSPRSTILRSLALFAAGCWLAAPSAAVELSVMLDRLEAPGLAAGPIVVRLTDGAPAVLQLTIGEISLQGQRWRNVRATCADFVWERGRVECRKGEADVGTRIPLSFVYASREQTLEVVLRPSAGEAWTLKGRLGELAPSLRLEIENGSVAQLAQWLPADWPKFTAGLLVGVITLDGAGLDRLAAELTVREASFSDASGLHAAETLGFRLRLAAQRKAKSWAYRASLDWDAGELFWQPLYLRGAGYTLSADGVID
;
A
#
# COMPACT_ATOMS: atom_id res chain seq x y z
N MET A 1 1.01 -6.13 -104.14
CA MET A 1 1.67 -4.82 -104.31
C MET A 1 1.74 -4.17 -102.94
N PHE A 2 2.96 -3.97 -102.44
CA PHE A 2 3.43 -3.08 -101.36
C PHE A 2 2.55 -2.78 -100.11
N SER A 3 3.11 -3.22 -98.96
CA SER A 3 3.08 -2.62 -97.60
C SER A 3 3.53 -1.12 -97.61
N PRO A 4 3.65 -0.33 -96.50
CA PRO A 4 3.51 -0.62 -95.06
C PRO A 4 2.88 0.50 -94.18
N ARG A 5 2.64 0.26 -92.88
CA ARG A 5 3.21 0.94 -91.67
C ARG A 5 2.03 1.32 -90.73
N SER A 6 2.09 1.34 -89.41
CA SER A 6 3.03 0.91 -88.39
C SER A 6 2.40 1.23 -87.02
N THR A 7 2.61 0.37 -86.01
CA THR A 7 2.84 0.70 -84.58
C THR A 7 1.71 1.31 -83.74
N ILE A 8 1.46 0.72 -82.56
CA ILE A 8 1.41 1.32 -81.19
C ILE A 8 0.70 0.28 -80.27
N LEU A 9 1.45 -0.45 -79.43
CA LEU A 9 1.70 -0.17 -78.00
C LEU A 9 0.46 -0.42 -77.11
N ARG A 10 0.51 -1.48 -76.27
CA ARG A 10 0.65 -1.38 -74.80
C ARG A 10 0.29 -2.67 -74.08
N SER A 11 1.24 -3.10 -73.28
CA SER A 11 1.22 -4.19 -72.32
C SER A 11 0.15 -3.98 -71.24
N LEU A 12 -0.67 -5.01 -70.98
CA LEU A 12 -1.46 -5.14 -69.76
C LEU A 12 -0.72 -6.08 -68.80
N ALA A 13 -0.06 -5.49 -67.80
CA ALA A 13 0.36 -6.20 -66.60
C ALA A 13 -0.71 -5.97 -65.53
N LEU A 14 -1.55 -6.97 -65.27
CA LEU A 14 -2.33 -7.06 -64.04
C LEU A 14 -1.57 -7.97 -63.07
N PHE A 15 -0.92 -7.38 -62.08
CA PHE A 15 -0.57 -8.05 -60.83
C PHE A 15 -1.23 -7.26 -59.71
N ALA A 16 -2.44 -7.69 -59.34
CA ALA A 16 -3.15 -7.28 -58.15
C ALA A 16 -3.25 -8.50 -57.24
N ALA A 17 -2.62 -8.47 -56.06
CA ALA A 17 -3.05 -9.16 -54.85
C ALA A 17 -1.99 -8.99 -53.77
N GLY A 18 -2.35 -8.40 -52.63
CA GLY A 18 -1.49 -8.42 -51.46
C GLY A 18 -1.64 -7.26 -50.47
N CYS A 19 -2.78 -6.55 -50.40
CA CYS A 19 -3.08 -5.75 -49.21
C CYS A 19 -3.52 -6.71 -48.09
N TRP A 20 -2.55 -7.17 -47.31
CA TRP A 20 -2.80 -7.73 -45.98
C TRP A 20 -3.38 -6.60 -45.12
N LEU A 21 -4.69 -6.63 -44.94
CA LEU A 21 -5.38 -5.82 -43.95
C LEU A 21 -4.92 -6.30 -42.56
N ALA A 22 -3.88 -5.68 -42.02
CA ALA A 22 -3.60 -5.73 -40.59
C ALA A 22 -4.75 -5.01 -39.89
N ALA A 23 -5.70 -5.77 -39.34
CA ALA A 23 -6.72 -5.21 -38.48
C ALA A 23 -6.03 -4.52 -37.28
N PRO A 24 -6.32 -3.25 -36.99
CA PRO A 24 -5.80 -2.63 -35.79
C PRO A 24 -6.38 -3.39 -34.58
N SER A 25 -5.49 -3.97 -33.76
CA SER A 25 -5.88 -4.52 -32.47
C SER A 25 -6.39 -3.37 -31.63
N ALA A 26 -7.71 -3.26 -31.45
CA ALA A 26 -8.31 -2.26 -30.59
C ALA A 26 -7.92 -2.58 -29.15
N ALA A 27 -7.30 -1.63 -28.45
CA ALA A 27 -7.06 -1.76 -27.02
C ALA A 27 -8.42 -1.82 -26.30
N VAL A 28 -8.64 -2.87 -25.52
CA VAL A 28 -9.85 -3.03 -24.73
C VAL A 28 -9.66 -2.27 -23.42
N GLU A 29 -10.61 -1.40 -23.09
CA GLU A 29 -10.68 -0.74 -21.78
C GLU A 29 -11.84 -1.33 -20.99
N LEU A 30 -11.54 -1.83 -19.79
CA LEU A 30 -12.53 -2.25 -18.81
C LEU A 30 -12.54 -1.24 -17.66
N SER A 31 -13.70 -0.66 -17.38
CA SER A 31 -13.90 0.25 -16.25
C SER A 31 -14.95 -0.31 -15.31
N VAL A 32 -14.60 -0.42 -14.03
CA VAL A 32 -15.49 -0.86 -12.94
C VAL A 32 -15.59 0.27 -11.93
N MET A 33 -16.80 0.60 -11.52
CA MET A 33 -17.08 1.61 -10.51
C MET A 33 -17.80 0.99 -9.33
N LEU A 34 -17.38 1.37 -8.13
CA LEU A 34 -18.05 1.06 -6.88
C LEU A 34 -18.28 2.38 -6.15
N ASP A 35 -19.54 2.73 -5.91
CA ASP A 35 -19.91 4.01 -5.32
C ASP A 35 -19.35 4.19 -3.92
N ARG A 36 -19.38 3.12 -3.12
CA ARG A 36 -18.87 3.13 -1.76
C ARG A 36 -18.55 1.72 -1.26
N LEU A 37 -17.53 1.65 -0.42
CA LEU A 37 -17.19 0.54 0.44
C LEU A 37 -17.27 1.02 1.89
N GLU A 38 -17.98 0.28 2.74
CA GLU A 38 -18.11 0.57 4.17
C GLU A 38 -17.73 -0.67 4.99
N ALA A 39 -16.90 -0.47 6.01
CA ALA A 39 -16.52 -1.49 6.99
C ALA A 39 -16.34 -0.81 8.36
N PRO A 40 -16.28 -1.56 9.48
CA PRO A 40 -16.09 -0.96 10.80
C PRO A 40 -14.85 -0.05 10.85
N GLY A 41 -15.07 1.24 11.08
CA GLY A 41 -14.01 2.26 11.13
C GLY A 41 -13.44 2.71 9.78
N LEU A 42 -13.90 2.15 8.65
CA LEU A 42 -13.42 2.43 7.30
C LEU A 42 -14.59 2.80 6.37
N ALA A 43 -14.45 3.90 5.64
CA ALA A 43 -15.29 4.22 4.50
C ALA A 43 -14.41 4.61 3.31
N ALA A 44 -14.70 4.12 2.12
CA ALA A 44 -13.97 4.48 0.90
C ALA A 44 -14.91 4.64 -0.28
N GLY A 45 -14.75 5.69 -1.06
CA GLY A 45 -15.60 5.92 -2.24
C GLY A 45 -15.51 7.34 -2.80
N PRO A 46 -15.95 7.55 -4.05
CA PRO A 46 -16.16 6.53 -5.07
C PRO A 46 -14.85 5.83 -5.45
N ILE A 47 -14.93 4.55 -5.82
CA ILE A 47 -13.81 3.73 -6.28
C ILE A 47 -13.99 3.47 -7.78
N VAL A 48 -12.98 3.82 -8.57
CA VAL A 48 -12.95 3.60 -10.01
C VAL A 48 -11.71 2.78 -10.34
N VAL A 49 -11.90 1.64 -10.99
CA VAL A 49 -10.84 0.78 -11.50
C VAL A 49 -10.90 0.79 -13.02
N ARG A 50 -9.81 1.15 -13.68
CA ARG A 50 -9.65 1.06 -15.13
C ARG A 50 -8.53 0.09 -15.45
N LEU A 51 -8.80 -0.84 -16.34
CA LEU A 51 -7.83 -1.75 -16.93
C LEU A 51 -7.77 -1.46 -18.42
N THR A 52 -6.60 -1.05 -18.89
CA THR A 52 -6.33 -0.87 -20.31
C THR A 52 -5.47 -2.04 -20.78
N ASP A 53 -6.01 -2.82 -21.71
CA ASP A 53 -5.29 -3.93 -22.32
C ASP A 53 -4.15 -3.45 -23.21
N GLY A 54 -3.08 -4.23 -23.28
CA GLY A 54 -1.82 -3.86 -23.94
C GLY A 54 -0.64 -4.74 -23.54
N ALA A 55 0.52 -4.46 -24.12
CA ALA A 55 1.77 -5.12 -23.77
C ALA A 55 2.82 -4.09 -23.33
N PRO A 56 2.91 -3.75 -22.02
CA PRO A 56 2.14 -4.31 -20.90
C PRO A 56 0.73 -3.71 -20.73
N ALA A 57 -0.15 -4.41 -20.02
CA ALA A 57 -1.44 -3.89 -19.60
C ALA A 57 -1.25 -2.89 -18.44
N VAL A 58 -2.18 -1.93 -18.34
CA VAL A 58 -2.14 -0.87 -17.32
C VAL A 58 -3.37 -0.94 -16.43
N LEU A 59 -3.18 -1.00 -15.11
CA LEU A 59 -4.25 -0.92 -14.13
C LEU A 59 -4.21 0.44 -13.43
N GLN A 60 -5.33 1.14 -13.38
CA GLN A 60 -5.49 2.38 -12.62
C GLN A 60 -6.62 2.21 -11.61
N LEU A 61 -6.34 2.49 -10.36
CA LEU A 61 -7.29 2.59 -9.25
C LEU A 61 -7.36 4.05 -8.81
N THR A 62 -8.55 4.61 -8.69
CA THR A 62 -8.78 5.93 -8.12
C THR A 62 -9.84 5.82 -7.05
N ILE A 63 -9.58 6.39 -5.88
CA ILE A 63 -10.50 6.45 -4.75
C ILE A 63 -10.68 7.92 -4.38
N GLY A 64 -11.91 8.42 -4.47
CA GLY A 64 -12.22 9.83 -4.23
C GLY A 64 -11.88 10.25 -2.79
N GLU A 65 -12.32 9.46 -1.82
CA GLU A 65 -11.96 9.64 -0.41
C GLU A 65 -11.84 8.27 0.28
N ILE A 66 -10.86 8.17 1.18
CA ILE A 66 -10.75 7.10 2.18
C ILE A 66 -10.83 7.76 3.54
N SER A 67 -11.70 7.27 4.42
CA SER A 67 -11.71 7.63 5.83
C SER A 67 -11.46 6.40 6.70
N LEU A 68 -10.48 6.50 7.60
CA LEU A 68 -10.15 5.45 8.56
C LEU A 68 -9.90 6.09 9.92
N GLN A 69 -10.64 5.67 10.95
CA GLN A 69 -10.41 6.09 12.34
C GLN A 69 -10.23 7.62 12.52
N GLY A 70 -11.09 8.41 11.85
CA GLY A 70 -11.05 9.88 11.90
C GLY A 70 -10.07 10.55 10.94
N GLN A 71 -9.14 9.80 10.34
CA GLN A 71 -8.27 10.28 9.27
C GLN A 71 -9.00 10.25 7.93
N ARG A 72 -8.62 11.16 7.02
CA ARG A 72 -9.18 11.24 5.66
C ARG A 72 -8.09 11.49 4.63
N TRP A 73 -8.04 10.66 3.61
CA TRP A 73 -7.23 10.86 2.41
C TRP A 73 -8.16 11.13 1.23
N ARG A 74 -7.81 12.10 0.40
CA ARG A 74 -8.58 12.48 -0.79
C ARG A 74 -7.75 12.22 -2.04
N ASN A 75 -8.43 11.88 -3.13
CA ASN A 75 -7.81 11.68 -4.45
C ASN A 75 -6.71 10.62 -4.43
N VAL A 76 -6.93 9.53 -3.70
CA VAL A 76 -5.98 8.41 -3.64
C VAL A 76 -5.96 7.75 -5.00
N ARG A 77 -4.76 7.57 -5.57
CA ARG A 77 -4.58 6.92 -6.87
C ARG A 77 -3.54 5.83 -6.76
N ALA A 78 -3.73 4.73 -7.47
CA ALA A 78 -2.69 3.76 -7.71
C ALA A 78 -2.66 3.43 -9.20
N THR A 79 -1.47 3.46 -9.80
CA THR A 79 -1.27 3.07 -11.20
C THR A 79 -0.25 1.96 -11.26
N CYS A 80 -0.58 0.89 -11.96
CA CYS A 80 0.33 -0.17 -12.32
C CYS A 80 0.61 -0.13 -13.82
N ALA A 81 1.84 0.22 -14.20
CA ALA A 81 2.26 0.31 -15.60
C ALA A 81 2.69 -1.04 -16.19
N ASP A 82 2.83 -2.08 -15.37
CA ASP A 82 3.17 -3.45 -15.77
C ASP A 82 2.28 -4.41 -14.99
N PHE A 83 1.03 -4.52 -15.44
CA PHE A 83 0.01 -5.36 -14.84
C PHE A 83 -0.16 -6.67 -15.62
N VAL A 84 -0.24 -7.78 -14.89
CA VAL A 84 -0.43 -9.11 -15.45
C VAL A 84 -1.60 -9.78 -14.75
N TRP A 85 -2.55 -10.29 -15.53
CA TRP A 85 -3.65 -11.10 -15.02
C TRP A 85 -3.79 -12.38 -15.83
N GLU A 86 -3.24 -13.47 -15.29
CA GLU A 86 -3.22 -14.77 -15.98
C GLU A 86 -3.41 -15.92 -14.98
N ARG A 87 -4.15 -16.95 -15.39
CA ARG A 87 -4.22 -18.26 -14.69
C ARG A 87 -4.55 -18.17 -13.19
N GLY A 88 -5.34 -17.17 -12.80
CA GLY A 88 -5.72 -16.94 -11.40
C GLY A 88 -4.66 -16.21 -10.57
N ARG A 89 -3.65 -15.63 -11.21
CA ARG A 89 -2.67 -14.73 -10.59
C ARG A 89 -2.90 -13.32 -11.12
N VAL A 90 -2.93 -12.36 -10.21
CA VAL A 90 -3.03 -10.93 -10.48
C VAL A 90 -1.77 -10.29 -9.94
N GLU A 91 -1.00 -9.63 -10.78
CA GLU A 91 0.32 -9.12 -10.42
C GLU A 91 0.52 -7.71 -10.94
N CYS A 92 1.07 -6.85 -10.08
CA CYS A 92 1.60 -5.56 -10.45
C CYS A 92 3.10 -5.52 -10.19
N ARG A 93 3.90 -5.38 -11.26
CA ARG A 93 5.37 -5.35 -11.19
C ARG A 93 5.93 -3.95 -11.04
N LYS A 94 5.23 -2.95 -11.59
CA LYS A 94 5.65 -1.54 -11.62
C LYS A 94 4.48 -0.63 -11.25
N GLY A 95 4.19 -0.57 -9.97
CA GLY A 95 3.12 0.25 -9.41
C GLY A 95 3.63 1.51 -8.73
N GLU A 96 2.76 2.51 -8.66
CA GLU A 96 2.92 3.72 -7.84
C GLU A 96 1.58 4.04 -7.19
N ALA A 97 1.56 4.25 -5.86
CA ALA A 97 0.44 4.81 -5.13
C ALA A 97 0.71 6.28 -4.81
N ASP A 98 -0.28 7.12 -5.05
CA ASP A 98 -0.32 8.52 -4.66
C ASP A 98 -1.38 8.68 -3.56
N VAL A 99 -0.90 8.88 -2.34
CA VAL A 99 -1.72 9.11 -1.12
C VAL A 99 -1.42 10.48 -0.51
N GLY A 100 -0.96 11.43 -1.33
CA GLY A 100 -0.34 12.70 -0.90
C GLY A 100 1.19 12.67 -1.02
N THR A 101 1.77 11.48 -1.12
CA THR A 101 3.12 11.22 -1.59
C THR A 101 3.11 10.02 -2.53
N ARG A 102 4.07 9.96 -3.46
CA ARG A 102 4.21 8.86 -4.41
C ARG A 102 5.06 7.75 -3.81
N ILE A 103 4.47 6.57 -3.72
CA ILE A 103 5.06 5.38 -3.11
C ILE A 103 5.09 4.27 -4.17
N PRO A 104 6.29 3.85 -4.62
CA PRO A 104 6.44 2.65 -5.41
C PRO A 104 5.79 1.45 -4.72
N LEU A 105 4.98 0.71 -5.47
CA LEU A 105 4.32 -0.50 -5.01
C LEU A 105 4.46 -1.63 -6.01
N SER A 106 4.47 -2.85 -5.49
CA SER A 106 4.26 -4.07 -6.26
C SER A 106 3.33 -4.98 -5.48
N PHE A 107 2.54 -5.79 -6.17
CA PHE A 107 1.73 -6.80 -5.49
C PHE A 107 1.57 -8.05 -6.33
N VAL A 108 1.33 -9.16 -5.64
CA VAL A 108 0.92 -10.43 -6.23
C VAL A 108 -0.26 -10.95 -5.43
N TYR A 109 -1.35 -11.28 -6.13
CA TYR A 109 -2.48 -11.99 -5.57
C TYR A 109 -2.67 -13.31 -6.32
N ALA A 110 -2.62 -14.42 -5.61
CA ALA A 110 -2.86 -15.75 -6.15
C ALA A 110 -4.23 -16.22 -5.68
N SER A 111 -5.20 -16.26 -6.58
CA SER A 111 -6.61 -16.51 -6.25
C SER A 111 -6.91 -17.95 -5.83
N ARG A 112 -6.11 -18.93 -6.28
CA ARG A 112 -6.30 -20.35 -5.92
C ARG A 112 -5.86 -20.61 -4.49
N GLU A 113 -4.72 -20.07 -4.11
CA GLU A 113 -4.13 -20.15 -2.78
C GLU A 113 -4.71 -19.07 -1.84
N GLN A 114 -5.42 -18.10 -2.41
CA GLN A 114 -5.98 -16.92 -1.73
C GLN A 114 -4.91 -16.17 -0.93
N THR A 115 -3.70 -16.08 -1.48
CA THR A 115 -2.57 -15.38 -0.88
C THR A 115 -2.36 -14.02 -1.52
N LEU A 116 -2.07 -13.02 -0.70
CA LEU A 116 -1.74 -11.67 -1.11
C LEU A 116 -0.33 -11.33 -0.61
N GLU A 117 0.49 -10.72 -1.47
CA GLU A 117 1.71 -10.04 -1.07
C GLU A 117 1.71 -8.64 -1.69
N VAL A 118 1.91 -7.61 -0.86
CA VAL A 118 2.04 -6.21 -1.27
C VAL A 118 3.35 -5.69 -0.69
N VAL A 119 4.16 -5.05 -1.52
CA VAL A 119 5.40 -4.38 -1.10
C VAL A 119 5.29 -2.91 -1.44
N LEU A 120 5.44 -2.06 -0.44
CA LEU A 120 5.56 -0.60 -0.58
C LEU A 120 7.00 -0.20 -0.30
N ARG A 121 7.52 0.78 -1.05
CA ARG A 121 8.85 1.36 -0.81
C ARG A 121 8.76 2.88 -0.69
N PRO A 122 8.31 3.40 0.47
CA PRO A 122 8.07 4.83 0.66
C PRO A 122 9.32 5.71 0.48
N SER A 123 10.51 5.17 0.77
CA SER A 123 11.78 5.86 0.57
C SER A 123 12.92 4.88 0.23
N ALA A 124 14.11 5.39 -0.10
CA ALA A 124 15.25 4.55 -0.41
C ALA A 124 15.71 3.76 0.83
N GLY A 125 15.79 2.43 0.72
CA GLY A 125 16.18 1.55 1.83
C GLY A 125 15.03 1.18 2.78
N GLU A 126 13.84 1.72 2.55
CA GLU A 126 12.62 1.44 3.31
C GLU A 126 11.73 0.44 2.55
N ALA A 127 11.24 -0.59 3.23
CA ALA A 127 10.34 -1.58 2.65
C ALA A 127 9.25 -2.00 3.64
N TRP A 128 8.01 -1.97 3.18
CA TRP A 128 6.85 -2.41 3.96
C TRP A 128 6.18 -3.54 3.20
N THR A 129 6.24 -4.76 3.75
CA THR A 129 5.75 -5.98 3.10
C THR A 129 4.54 -6.50 3.85
N LEU A 130 3.36 -6.43 3.23
CA LEU A 130 2.13 -7.03 3.71
C LEU A 130 1.91 -8.38 3.03
N LYS A 131 1.88 -9.45 3.82
CA LYS A 131 1.51 -10.80 3.38
C LYS A 131 0.16 -11.19 3.98
N GLY A 132 -0.69 -11.84 3.20
CA GLY A 132 -2.01 -12.26 3.64
C GLY A 132 -2.40 -13.64 3.15
N ARG A 133 -3.09 -14.41 3.99
CA ARG A 133 -3.87 -15.60 3.61
C ARG A 133 -5.33 -15.30 3.86
N LEU A 134 -6.10 -15.15 2.79
CA LEU A 134 -7.46 -14.59 2.83
C LEU A 134 -8.56 -15.64 2.79
N GLY A 135 -8.23 -16.86 2.34
CA GLY A 135 -9.18 -17.93 2.06
C GLY A 135 -9.47 -18.90 3.19
N GLU A 136 -8.72 -18.82 4.28
CA GLU A 136 -8.74 -19.81 5.34
C GLU A 136 -9.89 -19.56 6.33
N LEU A 137 -10.31 -20.61 7.05
CA LEU A 137 -11.19 -20.48 8.22
C LEU A 137 -10.61 -19.53 9.29
N ALA A 138 -9.29 -19.32 9.27
CA ALA A 138 -8.58 -18.36 10.08
C ALA A 138 -7.69 -17.48 9.16
N PRO A 139 -8.24 -16.40 8.57
CA PRO A 139 -7.43 -15.50 7.76
C PRO A 139 -6.26 -14.92 8.58
N SER A 140 -5.18 -14.60 7.90
CA SER A 140 -4.01 -13.97 8.52
C SER A 140 -3.44 -12.87 7.64
N LEU A 141 -3.00 -11.80 8.28
CA LEU A 141 -2.26 -10.68 7.70
C LEU A 141 -0.99 -10.46 8.51
N ARG A 142 0.12 -10.21 7.82
CA ARG A 142 1.42 -9.94 8.43
C ARG A 142 2.07 -8.78 7.69
N LEU A 143 2.27 -7.68 8.38
CA LEU A 143 3.02 -6.52 7.92
C LEU A 143 4.43 -6.57 8.51
N GLU A 144 5.44 -6.60 7.65
CA GLU A 144 6.86 -6.49 8.01
C GLU A 144 7.35 -5.10 7.57
N ILE A 145 8.04 -4.39 8.46
CA ILE A 145 8.57 -3.06 8.23
C ILE A 145 10.09 -3.13 8.36
N GLU A 146 10.78 -2.76 7.30
CA GLU A 146 12.24 -2.65 7.24
C GLU A 146 12.61 -1.18 7.02
N ASN A 147 13.40 -0.63 7.96
CA ASN A 147 13.86 0.76 7.98
C ASN A 147 12.76 1.79 7.72
N GLY A 148 11.57 1.58 8.30
CA GLY A 148 10.44 2.48 8.22
C GLY A 148 10.78 3.85 8.80
N SER A 149 10.43 4.95 8.13
CA SER A 149 10.61 6.28 8.72
C SER A 149 9.40 6.64 9.59
N VAL A 150 9.62 6.86 10.90
CA VAL A 150 8.53 7.24 11.81
C VAL A 150 7.93 8.61 11.48
N ALA A 151 8.68 9.47 10.76
CA ALA A 151 8.17 10.74 10.27
C ALA A 151 7.02 10.54 9.26
N GLN A 152 7.04 9.44 8.49
CA GLN A 152 5.96 9.12 7.56
C GLN A 152 4.65 8.72 8.26
N LEU A 153 4.73 8.30 9.53
CA LEU A 153 3.56 7.97 10.35
C LEU A 153 2.86 9.21 10.89
N ALA A 154 3.46 10.39 10.81
CA ALA A 154 2.89 11.63 11.36
C ALA A 154 1.47 11.93 10.84
N GLN A 155 1.21 11.62 9.57
CA GLN A 155 -0.10 11.75 8.93
C GLN A 155 -1.15 10.75 9.44
N TRP A 156 -0.73 9.66 10.09
CA TRP A 156 -1.63 8.61 10.59
C TRP A 156 -1.85 8.73 12.10
N LEU A 157 -1.01 9.50 12.80
CA LEU A 157 -1.16 9.79 14.22
C LEU A 157 -2.30 10.80 14.46
N PRO A 158 -2.99 10.72 15.62
CA PRO A 158 -3.93 11.75 16.07
C PRO A 158 -3.33 13.16 15.99
N ALA A 159 -4.14 14.17 15.71
CA ALA A 159 -3.67 15.54 15.46
C ALA A 159 -3.00 16.17 16.69
N ASP A 160 -3.45 15.77 17.88
CA ASP A 160 -2.99 16.15 19.21
C ASP A 160 -1.77 15.35 19.70
N TRP A 161 -1.36 14.30 18.98
CA TRP A 161 -0.17 13.53 19.31
C TRP A 161 1.09 14.22 18.79
N PRO A 162 2.20 14.26 19.57
CA PRO A 162 3.48 14.75 19.07
C PRO A 162 3.90 14.04 17.78
N LYS A 163 4.23 14.83 16.76
CA LYS A 163 4.62 14.32 15.45
C LYS A 163 6.11 14.04 15.44
N PHE A 164 6.47 12.78 15.21
CA PHE A 164 7.87 12.42 15.00
C PHE A 164 8.41 13.11 13.75
N THR A 165 9.61 13.67 13.87
CA THR A 165 10.32 14.35 12.77
C THR A 165 11.47 13.52 12.23
N ALA A 166 11.98 12.58 13.03
CA ALA A 166 13.04 11.65 12.66
C ALA A 166 12.89 10.33 13.41
N GLY A 167 13.57 9.29 12.92
CA GLY A 167 13.68 7.98 13.54
C GLY A 167 13.41 6.82 12.58
N LEU A 168 13.87 5.64 12.98
CA LEU A 168 13.70 4.39 12.22
C LEU A 168 12.81 3.42 12.98
N LEU A 169 11.92 2.75 12.25
CA LEU A 169 10.99 1.74 12.70
C LEU A 169 11.32 0.42 11.99
N VAL A 170 11.52 -0.63 12.77
CA VAL A 170 11.63 -2.00 12.25
C VAL A 170 10.70 -2.87 13.07
N GLY A 171 10.00 -3.77 12.42
CA GLY A 171 9.21 -4.72 13.17
C GLY A 171 8.16 -5.43 12.35
N VAL A 172 7.28 -6.09 13.09
CA VAL A 172 6.26 -6.96 12.54
C VAL A 172 4.95 -6.70 13.25
N ILE A 173 3.87 -6.62 12.47
CA ILE A 173 2.50 -6.60 12.95
C ILE A 173 1.78 -7.79 12.32
N THR A 174 1.03 -8.53 13.13
CA THR A 174 0.23 -9.67 12.70
C THR A 174 -1.21 -9.47 13.13
N LEU A 175 -2.14 -9.85 12.27
CA LEU A 175 -3.56 -9.88 12.53
C LEU A 175 -4.08 -11.23 12.04
N ASP A 176 -4.66 -12.04 12.93
CA ASP A 176 -5.12 -13.38 12.58
C ASP A 176 -6.38 -13.79 13.38
N GLY A 177 -6.83 -15.03 13.15
CA GLY A 177 -8.05 -15.58 13.74
C GLY A 177 -9.23 -15.47 12.78
N ALA A 178 -10.31 -16.20 13.06
CA ALA A 178 -11.44 -16.37 12.14
C ALA A 178 -12.07 -15.05 11.69
N GLY A 179 -12.04 -14.03 12.55
CA GLY A 179 -12.53 -12.68 12.28
C GLY A 179 -11.45 -11.61 12.24
N LEU A 180 -10.18 -11.99 12.06
CA LEU A 180 -9.03 -11.08 12.25
C LEU A 180 -9.10 -10.41 13.64
N ASP A 181 -9.35 -11.22 14.66
CA ASP A 181 -9.67 -10.80 16.02
C ASP A 181 -8.49 -10.92 16.98
N ARG A 182 -7.30 -11.31 16.50
CA ARG A 182 -6.07 -11.32 17.30
C ARG A 182 -5.01 -10.47 16.61
N LEU A 183 -4.50 -9.48 17.32
CA LEU A 183 -3.43 -8.59 16.87
C LEU A 183 -2.20 -8.82 17.74
N ALA A 184 -1.02 -8.95 17.12
CA ALA A 184 0.25 -8.91 17.82
C ALA A 184 1.24 -8.02 17.05
N ALA A 185 2.00 -7.21 17.77
CA ALA A 185 3.03 -6.35 17.20
C ALA A 185 4.31 -6.39 18.02
N GLU A 186 5.44 -6.49 17.32
CA GLU A 186 6.79 -6.33 17.89
C GLU A 186 7.51 -5.29 17.04
N LEU A 187 7.70 -4.10 17.62
CA LEU A 187 8.25 -2.94 16.93
C LEU A 187 9.47 -2.42 17.68
N THR A 188 10.53 -2.09 16.96
CA THR A 188 11.71 -1.40 17.46
C THR A 188 11.79 -0.05 16.80
N VAL A 189 11.86 1.00 17.62
CA VAL A 189 12.09 2.37 17.19
C VAL A 189 13.47 2.81 17.64
N ARG A 190 14.22 3.47 16.74
CA ARG A 190 15.56 3.99 16.99
C ARG A 190 15.64 5.45 16.61
N GLU A 191 16.38 6.22 17.41
CA GLU A 191 16.73 7.61 17.12
C GLU A 191 15.50 8.50 16.82
N ALA A 192 14.38 8.20 17.46
CA ALA A 192 13.15 8.94 17.24
C ALA A 192 13.20 10.30 17.92
N SER A 193 12.78 11.33 17.19
CA SER A 193 12.75 12.70 17.71
C SER A 193 11.40 13.33 17.43
N PHE A 194 10.89 14.10 18.39
CA PHE A 194 9.71 14.94 18.23
C PHE A 194 9.78 16.14 19.18
N SER A 195 9.04 17.18 18.84
CA SER A 195 8.71 18.27 19.76
C SER A 195 7.35 18.79 19.37
N ASP A 196 6.49 19.04 20.37
CA ASP A 196 5.29 19.82 20.13
C ASP A 196 5.58 21.33 20.13
N ALA A 197 4.57 22.12 19.74
CA ALA A 197 4.69 23.59 19.65
C ALA A 197 4.77 24.27 21.03
N SER A 198 4.33 23.61 22.09
CA SER A 198 4.36 24.15 23.46
C SER A 198 5.69 23.92 24.16
N GLY A 199 6.51 22.99 23.65
CA GLY A 199 7.72 22.52 24.30
C GLY A 199 7.47 21.66 25.54
N LEU A 200 6.22 21.30 25.82
CA LEU A 200 5.83 20.51 27.00
C LEU A 200 6.01 19.00 26.77
N HIS A 201 6.06 18.59 25.51
CA HIS A 201 6.38 17.23 25.09
C HIS A 201 7.47 17.24 24.03
N ALA A 202 8.60 16.62 24.32
CA ALA A 202 9.71 16.49 23.39
C ALA A 202 10.49 15.21 23.66
N ALA A 203 10.99 14.60 22.59
CA ALA A 203 11.94 13.50 22.68
C ALA A 203 13.11 13.72 21.72
N GLU A 204 14.29 13.29 22.14
CA GLU A 204 15.51 13.37 21.37
C GLU A 204 16.19 12.01 21.34
N THR A 205 16.44 11.50 20.12
CA THR A 205 17.13 10.23 19.87
C THR A 205 16.53 9.03 20.61
N LEU A 206 15.21 9.07 20.86
CA LEU A 206 14.49 8.08 21.63
C LEU A 206 14.55 6.70 20.96
N GLY A 207 14.96 5.70 21.73
CA GLY A 207 14.99 4.30 21.32
C GLY A 207 14.14 3.45 22.23
N PHE A 208 13.22 2.67 21.67
CA PHE A 208 12.37 1.76 22.43
C PHE A 208 11.92 0.54 21.64
N ARG A 209 11.56 -0.52 22.36
CA ARG A 209 10.90 -1.71 21.84
C ARG A 209 9.49 -1.81 22.37
N LEU A 210 8.52 -1.86 21.48
CA LEU A 210 7.11 -2.08 21.79
C LEU A 210 6.74 -3.53 21.51
N ARG A 211 6.12 -4.19 22.49
CA ARG A 211 5.35 -5.42 22.30
C ARG A 211 3.89 -5.14 22.61
N LEU A 212 2.99 -5.53 21.71
CA LEU A 212 1.54 -5.39 21.88
C LEU A 212 0.89 -6.72 21.52
N ALA A 213 -0.04 -7.16 22.36
CA ALA A 213 -0.97 -8.25 22.05
C ALA A 213 -2.38 -7.77 22.35
N ALA A 214 -3.30 -7.95 21.43
CA ALA A 214 -4.70 -7.61 21.60
C ALA A 214 -5.61 -8.69 21.03
N GLN A 215 -6.74 -8.92 21.69
CA GLN A 215 -7.77 -9.85 21.23
C GLN A 215 -9.14 -9.17 21.29
N ARG A 216 -9.87 -9.24 20.18
CA ARG A 216 -11.24 -8.75 20.11
C ARG A 216 -12.18 -9.71 20.81
N LYS A 217 -13.01 -9.18 21.70
CA LYS A 217 -14.12 -9.87 22.34
C LYS A 217 -15.38 -9.06 22.08
N ALA A 218 -16.26 -9.59 21.24
CA ALA A 218 -17.41 -8.86 20.70
C ALA A 218 -16.97 -7.56 19.98
N LYS A 219 -17.28 -6.38 20.53
CA LYS A 219 -16.93 -5.10 19.90
C LYS A 219 -15.56 -4.57 20.35
N SER A 220 -15.14 -4.91 21.57
CA SER A 220 -13.97 -4.35 22.23
C SER A 220 -12.71 -5.20 22.05
N TRP A 221 -11.56 -4.58 22.10
CA TRP A 221 -10.22 -5.18 22.09
C TRP A 221 -9.63 -5.17 23.50
N ALA A 222 -9.45 -6.35 24.08
CA ALA A 222 -8.64 -6.49 25.28
C ALA A 222 -7.16 -6.52 24.88
N TYR A 223 -6.32 -5.65 25.45
CA TYR A 223 -4.92 -5.50 25.06
C TYR A 223 -3.97 -5.60 26.25
N ARG A 224 -2.72 -5.98 25.95
CA ARG A 224 -1.55 -5.85 26.80
C ARG A 224 -0.40 -5.31 25.97
N ALA A 225 0.27 -4.30 26.48
CA ALA A 225 1.43 -3.66 25.86
C ALA A 225 2.59 -3.55 26.86
N SER A 226 3.80 -3.68 26.35
CA SER A 226 5.04 -3.35 27.07
C SER A 226 5.93 -2.51 26.17
N LEU A 227 6.48 -1.42 26.70
CA LEU A 227 7.46 -0.59 26.04
C LEU A 227 8.75 -0.61 26.86
N ASP A 228 9.80 -1.19 26.29
CA ASP A 228 11.14 -1.22 26.85
C ASP A 228 11.93 -0.02 26.29
N TRP A 229 12.32 0.91 27.14
CA TRP A 229 13.10 2.07 26.78
C TRP A 229 14.59 1.71 26.75
N ASP A 230 15.20 1.84 25.57
CA ASP A 230 16.57 1.44 25.32
C ASP A 230 17.57 2.62 25.22
N ALA A 231 17.14 3.82 24.81
CA ALA A 231 18.02 5.00 24.68
C ALA A 231 17.27 6.34 24.57
N GLY A 232 18.01 7.44 24.73
CA GLY A 232 17.53 8.80 24.43
C GLY A 232 16.87 9.52 25.60
N GLU A 233 16.15 10.59 25.28
CA GLU A 233 15.53 11.50 26.25
C GLU A 233 14.05 11.73 25.92
N LEU A 234 13.20 11.76 26.95
CA LEU A 234 11.79 12.19 26.86
C LEU A 234 11.55 13.23 27.96
N PHE A 235 11.09 14.38 27.52
CA PHE A 235 10.44 15.35 28.36
C PHE A 235 8.93 15.27 28.10
N TRP A 236 8.16 14.95 29.13
CA TRP A 236 6.70 14.89 29.07
C TRP A 236 6.13 15.45 30.36
N GLN A 237 5.77 16.73 30.40
CA GLN A 237 5.50 17.44 31.66
C GLN A 237 4.54 16.66 32.60
N PRO A 238 4.88 16.51 33.90
CA PRO A 238 6.08 16.99 34.61
C PRO A 238 7.26 16.00 34.62
N LEU A 239 7.19 14.93 33.83
CA LEU A 239 8.15 13.84 33.79
C LEU A 239 9.33 14.17 32.87
N TYR A 240 10.55 13.86 33.33
CA TYR A 240 11.75 13.84 32.49
C TYR A 240 12.46 12.51 32.69
N LEU A 241 12.66 11.78 31.59
CA LEU A 241 13.31 10.48 31.56
C LEU A 241 14.48 10.53 30.58
N ARG A 242 15.61 9.94 30.99
CA ARG A 242 16.86 9.94 30.23
C ARG A 242 17.57 8.59 30.38
N GLY A 243 18.19 8.14 29.30
CA GLY A 243 19.03 6.94 29.28
C GLY A 243 18.24 5.71 28.84
N ALA A 244 18.37 4.62 29.60
CA ALA A 244 17.81 3.31 29.29
C ALA A 244 17.34 2.60 30.57
N GLY A 245 16.59 1.52 30.41
CA GLY A 245 16.22 0.63 31.53
C GLY A 245 14.86 0.94 32.17
N TYR A 246 14.04 1.77 31.53
CA TYR A 246 12.63 1.95 31.91
C TYR A 246 11.78 0.95 31.15
N THR A 247 10.83 0.31 31.83
CA THR A 247 9.78 -0.47 31.18
C THR A 247 8.44 0.12 31.57
N LEU A 248 7.66 0.50 30.57
CA LEU A 248 6.25 0.85 30.73
C LEU A 248 5.41 -0.38 30.37
N SER A 249 4.39 -0.67 31.16
CA SER A 249 3.41 -1.71 30.83
C SER A 249 2.01 -1.14 30.96
N ALA A 250 1.13 -1.58 30.08
CA ALA A 250 -0.28 -1.20 30.08
C ALA A 250 -1.12 -2.39 29.65
N ASP A 251 -2.28 -2.56 30.26
CA ASP A 251 -3.31 -3.47 29.82
C ASP A 251 -4.68 -2.81 29.99
N GLY A 252 -5.65 -3.24 29.20
CA GLY A 252 -6.95 -2.61 29.19
C GLY A 252 -7.87 -3.12 28.10
N VAL A 253 -8.95 -2.38 27.87
CA VAL A 253 -9.96 -2.66 26.85
C VAL A 253 -10.22 -1.38 26.05
N ILE A 254 -10.30 -1.48 24.72
CA ILE A 254 -10.61 -0.38 23.79
C ILE A 254 -11.84 -0.79 22.97
N ASP A 255 -12.86 0.06 22.87
CA ASP A 255 -14.09 -0.20 22.12
C ASP A 255 -14.00 0.08 20.61
#